data_AF-A0A1Y3Z1R2-F1
#
_entry.id   AF-A0A1Y3Z1R2-F1
#
_cell.length_a   1.000
_cell.length_b   1.000
_cell.length_c   1.000
_cell.angle_alpha   90.00
_cell.angle_beta   90.00
_cell.angle_gamma   90.00
#
_symmetry.space_group_name_H-M   'P 1'
#
loop_
_entity.id
_entity.type
_entity.pdbx_description
1 polymer ?
#
loop_
_entity_poly.entity_id
_entity_poly.type
_entity_poly.pdbx_seq_one_letter_code
_entity_poly.pdbx_strand_id
1 'polypeptide(L)'
;MKQTVKEAAKEFAKSVIDSFERRGVPSGISDIKEMITLGFENGAEWQEKQSPWISIDEGYPEGKQPVLCSSQIYGKVVLCWDELSQTWNYPESCELYCEWNKVDCWMYIPEV
;
A
#
# COMPACT_ATOMS: atom_id res chain seq x y z
N MET A 1 11.07 -7.42 3.10
CA MET A 1 9.64 -7.45 3.47
C MET A 1 9.29 -6.04 3.92
N LYS A 2 8.37 -5.34 3.25
CA LYS A 2 7.88 -4.05 3.76
C LYS A 2 7.25 -4.29 5.13
N GLN A 3 7.46 -3.36 6.06
CA GLN A 3 6.81 -3.40 7.36
C GLN A 3 5.29 -3.36 7.17
N THR A 4 4.56 -4.23 7.87
CA THR A 4 3.08 -4.19 7.82
C THR A 4 2.55 -2.97 8.58
N VAL A 5 1.38 -2.46 8.19
CA VAL A 5 0.67 -1.38 8.91
C VAL A 5 0.55 -1.71 10.42
N LYS A 6 0.28 -2.98 10.73
CA LYS A 6 0.13 -3.45 12.11
C LYS A 6 1.44 -3.41 12.90
N GLU A 7 2.57 -3.74 12.28
CA GLU A 7 3.89 -3.64 12.91
C GLU A 7 4.28 -2.18 13.14
N ALA A 8 4.10 -1.32 12.13
CA ALA A 8 4.35 0.11 12.24
C ALA A 8 3.52 0.75 13.37
N ALA A 9 2.23 0.44 13.42
CA ALA A 9 1.34 0.94 14.48
C ALA A 9 1.76 0.47 15.88
N LYS A 10 2.20 -0.79 16.01
CA LYS A 10 2.68 -1.33 17.30
C LYS A 10 3.98 -0.68 17.76
N GLU A 11 4.94 -0.51 16.85
CA GLU A 11 6.22 0.14 17.15
C GLU A 11 6.00 1.60 17.56
N PHE A 12 5.15 2.32 16.82
CA PHE A 12 4.78 3.68 17.16
C PHE A 12 4.11 3.76 18.54
N ALA A 13 3.10 2.93 18.80
CA ALA A 13 2.40 2.91 20.09
C ALA A 13 3.38 2.63 21.24
N LYS A 14 4.32 1.70 21.05
CA LYS A 14 5.37 1.42 22.03
C LYS A 14 6.27 2.64 22.25
N SER A 15 6.75 3.28 21.18
CA SER A 15 7.56 4.49 21.27
C SER A 15 6.87 5.61 22.05
N VAL A 16 5.57 5.81 21.81
CA VAL A 16 4.79 6.84 22.53
C VAL A 16 4.65 6.48 24.00
N ILE A 17 4.32 5.22 24.33
CA ILE A 17 4.24 4.75 25.71
C ILE A 17 5.58 4.91 26.44
N ASP A 18 6.69 4.55 25.78
CA ASP A 18 8.04 4.64 26.33
C ASP A 18 8.49 6.11 26.54
N SER A 19 7.93 7.06 25.76
CA SER A 19 8.24 8.49 25.89
C SER A 19 7.59 9.15 27.11
N PHE A 20 6.53 8.56 27.66
CA PHE A 20 5.95 9.01 28.92
C PHE A 20 6.86 8.54 30.07
N GLU A 21 7.69 9.44 30.60
CA GLU A 21 8.66 9.22 31.69
C GLU A 21 8.05 8.57 32.96
N ARG A 22 6.72 8.55 33.10
CA ARG A 22 6.00 7.84 34.16
C ARG A 22 5.56 6.47 33.64
N ARG A 23 6.24 5.42 34.07
CA ARG A 23 5.91 3.98 33.91
C ARG A 23 4.41 3.64 33.78
N GLY A 24 3.79 3.88 32.64
CA GLY A 24 2.43 3.44 32.36
C GLY A 24 1.55 4.50 31.68
N VAL A 25 0.87 3.99 30.65
CA VAL A 25 -0.42 4.40 30.10
C VAL A 25 -0.95 5.77 30.56
N PRO A 26 -1.24 6.71 29.62
CA PRO A 26 -1.92 7.97 29.90
C PRO A 26 -3.07 7.81 30.89
N SER A 27 -2.95 8.39 32.09
CA SER A 27 -3.96 8.26 33.15
C SER A 27 -4.98 9.39 33.14
N GLY A 28 -4.69 10.50 32.45
CA GLY A 28 -5.57 11.65 32.29
C GLY A 28 -6.29 11.65 30.94
N ILE A 29 -7.53 12.15 30.91
CA ILE A 29 -8.30 12.32 29.65
C ILE A 29 -7.53 13.19 28.65
N SER A 30 -6.79 14.21 29.11
CA SER A 30 -5.96 15.06 28.25
C SER A 30 -4.84 14.26 27.59
N ASP A 31 -4.07 13.52 28.39
CA ASP A 31 -2.96 12.69 27.91
C ASP A 31 -3.44 11.60 26.94
N ILE A 32 -4.62 11.01 27.19
CA ILE A 32 -5.24 10.04 26.27
C ILE A 32 -5.61 10.69 24.94
N LYS A 33 -6.23 11.87 24.97
CA LYS A 33 -6.59 12.60 23.74
C LYS A 33 -5.34 12.94 22.92
N GLU A 34 -4.29 13.42 23.58
CA GLU A 34 -3.03 13.75 22.93
C GLU A 34 -2.38 12.52 22.28
N MET A 35 -2.34 11.38 23.00
CA MET A 35 -1.82 10.13 22.45
C MET A 35 -2.61 9.67 21.21
N ILE A 36 -3.94 9.78 21.21
CA ILE A 36 -4.79 9.40 20.08
C ILE A 36 -4.54 10.32 18.88
N THR A 37 -4.51 11.63 19.10
CA THR A 37 -4.24 12.61 18.03
C THR A 37 -2.88 12.36 17.40
N LEU A 38 -1.84 12.22 18.22
CA LEU A 38 -0.48 11.96 17.74
C LEU A 38 -0.39 10.66 16.95
N GLY A 39 -1.08 9.60 17.40
CA GLY A 39 -1.15 8.34 16.68
C GLY A 39 -1.87 8.42 15.35
N PHE A 40 -2.93 9.22 15.26
CA PHE A 40 -3.63 9.45 13.99
C PHE A 40 -2.76 10.22 12.99
N GLU A 41 -2.13 11.31 13.43
CA GLU A 41 -1.24 12.13 12.60
C GLU A 41 -0.04 11.33 12.08
N ASN A 42 0.66 10.59 12.96
CA ASN A 42 1.79 9.76 12.57
C ASN A 42 1.36 8.60 11.66
N GLY A 43 0.19 8.02 11.89
CA GLY A 43 -0.39 7.01 11.01
C GLY A 43 -0.66 7.56 9.61
N ALA A 44 -1.24 8.77 9.52
CA ALA A 44 -1.49 9.45 8.26
C ALA A 44 -0.18 9.78 7.51
N GLU A 45 0.81 10.33 8.20
CA GLU A 45 2.13 10.61 7.61
C GLU A 45 2.85 9.35 7.14
N TRP A 46 2.77 8.26 7.92
CA TRP A 46 3.36 6.99 7.53
C TRP A 46 2.70 6.44 6.27
N GLN A 47 1.36 6.51 6.20
CA GLN A 47 0.57 6.07 5.05
C GLN A 47 0.86 6.90 3.80
N GLU A 48 1.01 8.22 3.93
CA GLU A 48 1.37 9.12 2.82
C GLU A 48 2.75 8.81 2.23
N LYS A 49 3.69 8.35 3.06
CA LYS A 49 5.03 7.91 2.63
C LYS A 49 5.00 6.55 1.91
N GLN A 50 3.93 5.77 2.06
CA GLN A 50 3.81 4.50 1.33
C GLN A 50 3.40 4.76 -0.13
N SER A 51 4.12 4.13 -1.05
CA SER A 51 3.73 4.13 -2.46
C SER A 51 2.43 3.35 -2.66
N PRO A 52 1.44 3.87 -3.40
CA PRO A 52 0.27 3.09 -3.79
C PRO A 52 0.60 1.98 -4.79
N TRP A 53 1.81 2.03 -5.38
CA TRP A 53 2.30 1.04 -6.32
C TRP A 53 2.81 -0.20 -5.61
N ILE A 54 2.24 -1.35 -5.97
CA ILE A 54 2.61 -2.69 -5.55
C ILE A 54 3.59 -3.24 -6.59
N SER A 55 4.76 -3.70 -6.15
CA SER A 55 5.72 -4.35 -7.06
C SER A 55 5.15 -5.67 -7.57
N ILE A 56 5.45 -6.04 -8.82
CA ILE A 56 5.11 -7.38 -9.32
C ILE A 56 5.76 -8.50 -8.48
N ASP A 57 6.88 -8.22 -7.82
CA ASP A 57 7.54 -9.15 -6.90
C ASP A 57 6.78 -9.33 -5.57
N GLU A 58 5.90 -8.37 -5.22
CA GLU A 58 5.04 -8.44 -4.03
C GLU A 58 3.73 -9.20 -4.33
N GLY A 59 3.28 -9.21 -5.59
CA GLY A 59 2.11 -9.95 -6.02
C GLY A 59 1.44 -9.37 -7.26
N TYR A 60 0.35 -10.01 -7.69
CA TYR A 60 -0.47 -9.60 -8.83
C TYR A 60 -1.89 -9.23 -8.37
N PRO A 61 -2.62 -8.39 -9.13
CA PRO A 61 -3.99 -8.04 -8.78
C PRO A 61 -4.93 -9.24 -8.96
N GLU A 62 -5.94 -9.31 -8.11
CA GLU A 62 -6.92 -10.39 -8.11
C GLU A 62 -8.12 -10.08 -9.03
N GLY A 63 -8.75 -11.12 -9.56
CA GLY A 63 -10.10 -11.01 -10.15
C GLY A 63 -10.19 -10.32 -11.52
N LYS A 64 -9.11 -10.31 -12.30
CA LYS A 64 -9.03 -9.70 -13.65
C LYS A 64 -9.47 -8.22 -13.70
N GLN A 65 -9.38 -7.51 -12.58
CA GLN A 65 -9.76 -6.11 -12.52
C GLN A 65 -8.74 -5.24 -13.28
N PRO A 66 -9.20 -4.19 -14.00
CA PRO A 66 -8.31 -3.21 -14.60
C PRO A 66 -7.51 -2.47 -13.52
N VAL A 67 -6.19 -2.47 -13.67
CA VAL A 67 -5.27 -1.75 -12.80
C VAL A 67 -4.39 -0.82 -13.61
N LEU A 68 -3.87 0.23 -12.96
CA LEU A 68 -2.86 1.07 -13.55
C LEU A 68 -1.50 0.39 -13.34
N CYS A 69 -0.83 0.04 -14.44
CA CYS A 69 0.51 -0.53 -14.45
C CYS A 69 1.54 0.52 -14.86
N SER A 70 2.76 0.40 -14.31
CA SER A 70 3.93 1.19 -14.70
C SER A 70 4.97 0.27 -15.32
N SER A 71 5.53 0.74 -16.44
CA SER A 71 6.61 0.10 -17.18
C SER A 71 7.69 1.13 -17.49
N GLN A 72 8.95 0.79 -17.27
CA GLN A 72 10.10 1.61 -17.69
C GLN A 72 10.12 1.91 -19.19
N ILE A 73 9.48 1.08 -20.02
CA ILE A 73 9.57 1.17 -21.49
C ILE A 73 8.36 1.88 -22.09
N TYR A 74 7.16 1.61 -21.56
CA TYR A 74 5.90 2.12 -22.13
C TYR A 74 5.25 3.20 -21.26
N GLY A 75 5.83 3.52 -20.11
CA GLY A 75 5.24 4.45 -19.15
C GLY A 75 4.07 3.81 -18.41
N LYS A 76 2.96 4.54 -18.28
CA LYS A 76 1.78 4.10 -17.51
C LYS A 76 0.69 3.60 -18.45
N VAL A 77 0.15 2.41 -18.17
CA VAL A 77 -0.85 1.74 -19.01
C VAL A 77 -1.88 1.02 -18.14
N VAL A 78 -3.13 0.92 -18.60
CA VAL A 78 -4.18 0.15 -17.92
C VAL A 78 -4.19 -1.28 -18.45
N LEU A 79 -4.06 -2.27 -17.56
CA LEU A 79 -4.00 -3.69 -17.89
C LEU A 79 -4.80 -4.51 -16.88
N CYS A 80 -5.20 -5.71 -17.27
CA CYS A 80 -5.76 -6.73 -16.38
C CYS A 80 -4.79 -7.90 -16.27
N TRP A 81 -4.59 -8.43 -15.06
CA TRP A 81 -3.86 -9.68 -14.86
C TRP A 81 -4.81 -10.87 -15.07
N ASP A 82 -4.39 -11.81 -15.91
CA ASP A 82 -5.07 -13.09 -16.09
C ASP A 82 -4.29 -14.20 -15.39
N GLU A 83 -4.82 -14.65 -14.25
CA GLU A 83 -4.21 -15.72 -13.45
C GLU A 83 -4.10 -17.06 -14.18
N LEU A 84 -5.01 -17.35 -15.13
CA LEU A 84 -5.03 -18.63 -15.83
C LEU A 84 -3.91 -18.72 -16.87
N SER A 85 -3.70 -17.64 -17.63
CA SER A 85 -2.66 -17.56 -18.64
C SER A 85 -1.34 -16.99 -18.10
N GLN A 86 -1.36 -16.44 -16.89
CA GLN A 86 -0.27 -15.65 -16.30
C GLN A 86 0.18 -14.50 -17.21
N THR A 87 -0.80 -13.77 -17.77
CA THR A 87 -0.53 -12.68 -18.72
C THR A 87 -1.22 -11.38 -18.35
N TRP A 88 -0.60 -10.27 -18.76
CA TRP A 88 -1.24 -8.97 -18.78
C TRP A 88 -2.01 -8.79 -20.09
N ASN A 89 -3.24 -8.29 -20.01
CA ASN A 89 -4.12 -8.09 -21.15
C ASN A 89 -4.68 -6.68 -21.14
N TYR A 90 -4.94 -6.12 -22.33
CA TYR A 90 -5.76 -4.92 -22.41
C TYR A 90 -7.22 -5.27 -22.03
N PRO A 91 -7.90 -4.43 -21.23
CA PRO A 91 -9.25 -4.73 -20.76
C PRO A 91 -10.27 -4.91 -21.89
N GLU A 92 -10.10 -4.19 -23.00
CA GLU A 92 -11.10 -4.06 -24.05
C GLU A 92 -10.85 -4.93 -25.29
N SER A 93 -9.60 -5.30 -25.59
CA SER A 93 -9.26 -5.87 -26.90
C SER A 93 -9.04 -7.39 -26.92
N CYS A 94 -9.09 -8.10 -25.78
CA CYS A 94 -8.56 -9.48 -25.66
C CYS A 94 -7.13 -9.64 -26.22
N GLU A 95 -6.45 -8.53 -26.54
CA GLU A 95 -5.09 -8.54 -27.05
C GLU A 95 -4.14 -8.71 -25.87
N LEU A 96 -3.24 -9.68 -26.05
CA LEU A 96 -2.19 -9.98 -25.11
C LEU A 96 -1.20 -8.82 -25.09
N TYR A 97 -0.89 -8.32 -23.90
CA TYR A 97 0.29 -7.48 -23.70
C TYR A 97 1.51 -8.42 -23.63
N CYS A 98 2.19 -8.59 -24.75
CA CYS A 98 3.11 -9.70 -24.99
C CYS A 98 4.50 -9.57 -24.35
N GLU A 99 4.75 -8.54 -23.54
CA GLU A 99 6.07 -8.30 -22.94
C GLU A 99 6.00 -8.38 -21.40
N TRP A 100 5.74 -9.60 -20.91
CA TRP A 100 5.44 -9.97 -19.51
C TRP A 100 6.48 -9.49 -18.47
N ASN A 101 7.70 -9.25 -18.92
CA ASN A 101 8.88 -8.91 -18.13
C ASN A 101 9.13 -7.39 -18.03
N LYS A 102 8.14 -6.57 -18.37
CA LYS A 102 8.30 -5.11 -18.42
C LYS A 102 7.29 -4.32 -17.58
N VAL A 103 6.39 -4.98 -16.85
CA VAL A 103 5.59 -4.30 -15.83
C VAL A 103 6.38 -4.33 -14.53
N ASP A 104 6.72 -3.17 -14.01
CA ASP A 104 7.51 -3.05 -12.77
C ASP A 104 6.61 -3.06 -11.53
N CYS A 105 5.47 -2.38 -11.62
CA CYS A 105 4.52 -2.25 -10.51
C CYS A 105 3.11 -1.89 -11.01
N TRP A 106 2.13 -2.06 -10.14
CA TRP A 106 0.73 -1.81 -10.44
C TRP A 106 0.00 -1.19 -9.23
N MET A 107 -1.13 -0.52 -9.47
CA MET A 107 -2.03 -0.04 -8.42
C MET A 107 -3.50 -0.12 -8.87
N TYR A 108 -4.41 -0.33 -7.93
CA TYR A 108 -5.85 -0.27 -8.20
C TYR A 108 -6.26 1.14 -8.62
N ILE A 109 -7.17 1.22 -9.59
CA ILE A 109 -7.79 2.47 -10.02
C ILE A 109 -8.93 2.77 -9.03
N PRO A 110 -8.92 3.92 -8.34
CA PRO A 110 -10.01 4.29 -7.44
C PRO A 110 -11.34 4.37 -8.17
N GLU A 111 -12.41 3.93 -7.51
CA GLU A 111 -13.78 4.17 -7.98
C GLU A 111 -14.09 5.67 -7.95
N VAL A 112 -14.89 6.14 -8.92
CA VAL A 112 -15.30 7.54 -9.11
C VAL A 112 -16.70 7.76 -8.57
#